data_AF-A0A951WP52-F1
#
_entry.id   AF-A0A951WP52-F1
#
_cell.length_a   1.000
_cell.length_b   1.000
_cell.length_c   1.000
_cell.angle_alpha   90.00
_cell.angle_beta   90.00
_cell.angle_gamma   90.00
#
_symmetry.space_group_name_H-M   'P 1'
#
loop_
_entity.id
_entity.type
_entity.pdbx_description
1 polymer ?
#
loop_
_entity_poly.entity_id
_entity_poly.type
_entity_poly.pdbx_seq_one_letter_code
_entity_poly.pdbx_strand_id
1 'polypeptide(L)'
;MEEILNFLNQDRIGRAAAYALENGLGEEAYRVILEHALTTQQALELQELVDSMLCLDLSTLELETLESLFEVMRAQKHPRRQEIAALLGVEAAPEIIRPPMSKEAVRQFTRLFQGREDIHARQFQDGSRGGYSPVRQPLNEDVVRRHLSGQISVGMYLLNSQNCVQFFAIDFDIRRTVLEGTPADTSTLLRQLRDEILQNHAVFQNAGLEPWLEFSGGKGFHVWFFLAEPVPAQLVRNLMKHTVLEHLEYDRNLFQLELFPKQDKVNRGGLGNLIKLPLGRHKVSRRWSWFLDWHGTPIKDLEDLLLTQIKPMYRNTFLDLVASVSPQGVEQSKWYGVGSISENNPEIVLNEPSSHSEGIVPKPAYRRPDDLPYRRLVAGCDTLRTLIKRIETLRVVEPNERHTLTYMLAPIGEAGYIEIHRLLSMTLDYHPDEVNRLIKAVPPHLISCPKVRKRIPTIASHSNCKCIFNLPEGVYPSPLVHANMLPKASGGVLEERARVTQNEPVSHQNLERNCESFLQLQTDLENITARLEEVEFLLKRELGDIPETGVQIVLRRGHYQILYQDERLTLKRIYNSFEVSEE
;
A
#
# COMPACT_ATOMS: atom_id res chain seq x y z
N MET A 1 -12.66 22.12 26.25
CA MET A 1 -11.41 22.41 26.98
C MET A 1 -11.27 21.58 28.24
N GLU A 2 -12.24 21.58 29.18
CA GLU A 2 -12.17 20.73 30.39
C GLU A 2 -11.96 19.23 30.07
N GLU A 3 -12.66 18.69 29.06
CA GLU A 3 -12.50 17.30 28.65
C GLU A 3 -11.09 17.00 28.07
N ILE A 4 -10.50 17.96 27.36
CA ILE A 4 -9.12 17.86 26.86
C ILE A 4 -8.15 17.79 28.04
N LEU A 5 -8.30 18.67 29.02
CA LEU A 5 -7.46 18.68 30.22
C LEU A 5 -7.62 17.40 31.02
N ASN A 6 -8.83 16.81 31.07
CA ASN A 6 -9.06 15.51 31.69
C ASN A 6 -8.30 14.37 30.98
N PHE A 7 -8.29 14.36 29.64
CA PHE A 7 -7.48 13.40 28.87
C PHE A 7 -5.98 13.61 29.06
N LEU A 8 -5.51 14.86 29.06
CA LEU A 8 -4.09 15.19 29.24
C LEU A 8 -3.61 14.88 30.67
N ASN A 9 -4.42 15.11 31.70
CA ASN A 9 -4.10 14.71 33.09
C ASN A 9 -3.98 13.18 33.27
N GLN A 10 -4.48 12.40 32.32
CA GLN A 10 -4.34 10.95 32.26
C GLN A 10 -3.28 10.49 31.24
N ASP A 11 -2.48 11.42 30.71
CA ASP A 11 -1.46 11.18 29.67
C ASP A 11 -2.03 10.57 28.37
N ARG A 12 -3.28 10.88 28.02
CA ARG A 12 -3.97 10.32 26.83
C ARG A 12 -4.02 11.32 25.68
N ILE A 13 -2.85 11.62 25.10
CA ILE A 13 -2.66 12.67 24.10
C ILE A 13 -3.46 12.38 22.81
N GLY A 14 -3.45 11.14 22.33
CA GLY A 14 -4.21 10.76 21.12
C GLY A 14 -5.72 10.93 21.28
N ARG A 15 -6.26 10.68 22.48
CA ARG A 15 -7.69 10.88 22.80
C ARG A 15 -8.06 12.36 22.87
N ALA A 16 -7.17 13.19 23.42
CA ALA A 16 -7.36 14.63 23.43
C ALA A 16 -7.41 15.21 22.01
N ALA A 17 -6.52 14.74 21.11
CA ALA A 17 -6.47 15.15 19.71
C ALA A 17 -7.70 14.72 18.91
N ALA A 18 -8.12 13.45 19.06
CA ALA A 18 -9.33 12.94 18.41
C ALA A 18 -10.59 13.67 18.88
N TYR A 19 -10.70 13.94 20.19
CA TYR A 19 -11.82 14.70 20.76
C TYR A 19 -11.86 16.14 20.25
N ALA A 20 -10.69 16.80 20.11
CA ALA A 20 -10.60 18.14 19.52
C ALA A 20 -11.09 18.15 18.07
N LEU A 21 -10.70 17.14 17.27
CA LEU A 21 -11.10 17.02 15.87
C LEU A 21 -12.61 16.72 15.72
N GLU A 22 -13.12 15.73 16.46
CA GLU A 22 -14.53 15.30 16.40
C GLU A 22 -15.51 16.42 16.78
N ASN A 23 -15.08 17.34 17.66
CA ASN A 23 -15.89 18.45 18.14
C ASN A 23 -15.55 19.80 17.48
N GLY A 24 -14.67 19.81 16.47
CA GLY A 24 -14.27 21.01 15.74
C GLY A 24 -13.68 22.10 16.64
N LEU A 25 -12.90 21.71 17.65
CA LEU A 25 -12.28 22.65 18.57
C LEU A 25 -11.16 23.42 17.86
N GLY A 26 -11.09 24.73 18.13
CA GLY A 26 -10.15 25.64 17.48
C GLY A 26 -8.70 25.44 17.92
N GLU A 27 -7.81 26.23 17.33
CA GLU A 27 -6.35 26.19 17.50
C GLU A 27 -5.88 26.08 18.96
N GLU A 28 -6.51 26.82 19.87
CA GLU A 28 -6.18 26.83 21.29
C GLU A 28 -6.20 25.43 21.94
N ALA A 29 -7.09 24.55 21.47
CA ALA A 29 -7.14 23.16 21.92
C ALA A 29 -5.88 22.38 21.51
N TYR A 30 -5.42 22.57 20.28
CA TYR A 30 -4.25 21.89 19.75
C TYR A 30 -2.94 22.42 20.35
N ARG A 31 -2.86 23.73 20.62
CA ARG A 31 -1.73 24.35 21.32
C ARG A 31 -1.51 23.72 22.70
N VAL A 32 -2.57 23.62 23.51
CA VAL A 32 -2.52 23.00 24.85
C VAL A 32 -2.09 21.52 24.77
N ILE A 33 -2.55 20.78 23.76
CA ILE A 33 -2.16 19.39 23.55
C ILE A 33 -0.67 19.28 23.15
N LEU A 34 -0.18 20.18 22.29
CA LEU A 34 1.23 20.22 21.84
C LEU A 34 2.18 20.57 22.98
N GLU A 35 1.87 21.58 23.80
CA GLU A 35 2.67 21.97 24.96
C GLU A 35 2.77 20.84 25.99
N HIS A 36 1.65 20.15 26.24
CA HIS A 36 1.63 18.99 27.11
C HIS A 36 2.50 17.85 26.56
N ALA A 37 2.42 17.56 25.26
CA ALA A 37 3.24 16.53 24.62
C ALA A 37 4.75 16.84 24.67
N LEU A 38 5.13 18.12 24.54
CA LEU A 38 6.51 18.57 24.65
C LEU A 38 7.06 18.45 26.08
N THR A 39 6.23 18.71 27.09
CA THR A 39 6.63 18.69 28.51
C THR A 39 6.72 17.28 29.09
N THR A 40 5.85 16.35 28.68
CA THR A 40 5.86 14.97 29.18
C THR A 40 6.85 14.05 28.45
N GLN A 41 7.54 14.52 27.41
CA GLN A 41 8.44 13.73 26.55
C GLN A 41 7.79 12.47 25.94
N GLN A 42 6.46 12.40 25.86
CA GLN A 42 5.72 11.25 25.33
C GLN A 42 5.68 11.26 23.79
N ALA A 43 6.85 11.16 23.17
CA ALA A 43 7.07 11.21 21.72
C ALA A 43 6.33 10.13 20.90
N LEU A 44 5.84 9.05 21.54
CA LEU A 44 5.26 7.88 20.87
C LEU A 44 3.78 8.04 20.46
N GLU A 45 2.97 8.84 21.15
CA GLU A 45 1.53 9.05 20.81
C GLU A 45 1.28 10.22 19.84
N LEU A 46 2.35 10.89 19.41
CA LEU A 46 2.33 12.14 18.65
C LEU A 46 2.04 11.99 17.15
N GLN A 47 2.00 10.76 16.62
CA GLN A 47 1.67 10.53 15.20
C GLN A 47 0.19 10.78 14.92
N GLU A 48 -0.71 10.42 15.84
CA GLU A 48 -2.15 10.71 15.71
C GLU A 48 -2.44 12.21 15.83
N LEU A 49 -1.64 12.94 16.62
CA LEU A 49 -1.71 14.40 16.72
C LEU A 49 -1.29 15.06 15.39
N VAL A 50 -0.13 14.66 14.83
CA VAL A 50 0.35 15.16 13.54
C VAL A 50 -0.63 14.81 12.41
N ASP A 51 -1.12 13.57 12.36
CA ASP A 51 -2.07 13.12 11.33
C ASP A 51 -3.44 13.82 11.48
N SER A 52 -3.88 14.16 12.70
CA SER A 52 -5.09 14.96 12.96
C SER A 52 -4.92 16.44 12.61
N MET A 53 -3.73 17.01 12.84
CA MET A 53 -3.42 18.40 12.50
C MET A 53 -3.14 18.61 11.00
N LEU A 54 -2.69 17.57 10.28
CA LEU A 54 -2.58 17.60 8.81
C LEU A 54 -3.95 17.67 8.09
N CYS A 55 -5.05 17.47 8.81
CA CYS A 55 -6.42 17.73 8.33
C CYS A 55 -6.86 19.19 8.55
N LEU A 56 -6.11 19.98 9.32
CA LEU A 56 -6.34 21.42 9.47
C LEU A 56 -5.66 22.15 8.31
N ASP A 57 -6.21 23.29 7.91
CA ASP A 57 -5.54 24.18 6.97
C ASP A 57 -4.33 24.81 7.68
N LEU A 58 -3.14 24.27 7.42
CA LEU A 58 -1.89 24.74 8.03
C LEU A 58 -1.60 26.23 7.77
N SER A 59 -2.23 26.84 6.76
CA SER A 59 -2.12 28.28 6.48
C SER A 59 -2.92 29.15 7.46
N THR A 60 -3.77 28.53 8.28
CA THR A 60 -4.64 29.22 9.25
C THR A 60 -4.16 29.13 10.70
N LEU A 61 -3.07 28.38 10.96
CA LEU A 61 -2.47 28.24 12.28
C LEU A 61 -1.53 29.40 12.60
N GLU A 62 -1.54 29.85 13.86
CA GLU A 62 -0.57 30.78 14.40
C GLU A 62 0.84 30.17 14.43
N LEU A 63 1.84 31.06 14.33
CA LEU A 63 3.25 30.70 14.19
C LEU A 63 3.75 29.86 15.39
N GLU A 64 3.27 30.15 16.60
CA GLU A 64 3.66 29.46 17.84
C GLU A 64 3.23 27.99 17.82
N THR A 65 2.00 27.70 17.38
CA THR A 65 1.47 26.34 17.22
C THR A 65 2.27 25.54 16.18
N LEU A 66 2.67 26.19 15.09
CA LEU A 66 3.52 25.60 14.06
C LEU A 66 4.94 25.30 14.58
N GLU A 67 5.53 26.20 15.36
CA GLU A 67 6.86 26.00 15.96
C GLU A 67 6.87 24.82 16.95
N SER A 68 5.85 24.73 17.83
CA SER A 68 5.69 23.59 18.74
C SER A 68 5.53 22.27 17.99
N LEU A 69 4.74 22.25 16.92
CA LEU A 69 4.60 21.08 16.04
C LEU A 69 5.93 20.66 15.41
N PHE A 70 6.73 21.61 14.92
CA PHE A 70 8.05 21.32 14.35
C PHE A 70 9.06 20.79 15.38
N GLU A 71 9.05 21.30 16.61
CA GLU A 71 9.92 20.80 17.69
C GLU A 71 9.55 19.39 18.12
N VAL A 72 8.24 19.09 18.22
CA VAL A 72 7.74 17.72 18.41
C VAL A 72 8.27 16.79 17.31
N MET A 73 8.16 17.19 16.03
CA MET A 73 8.65 16.41 14.89
C MET A 73 10.17 16.22 14.90
N ARG A 74 10.95 17.19 15.40
CA ARG A 74 12.41 17.11 15.54
C ARG A 74 12.82 16.15 16.67
N ALA A 75 12.18 16.25 17.83
CA ALA A 75 12.44 15.38 18.97
C ALA A 75 12.25 13.88 18.62
N GLN A 76 11.34 13.55 17.70
CA GLN A 76 11.13 12.17 17.20
C GLN A 76 12.29 11.60 16.35
N LYS A 77 13.14 12.43 15.74
CA LYS A 77 14.23 11.94 14.85
C LYS A 77 15.41 11.34 15.64
N HIS A 78 15.66 11.82 16.86
CA HIS A 78 16.82 11.44 17.67
C HIS A 78 16.77 10.02 18.27
N PRO A 79 15.69 9.59 18.96
CA PRO A 79 15.60 8.23 19.52
C PRO A 79 15.53 7.14 18.43
N ARG A 80 14.86 7.41 17.30
CA ARG A 80 14.83 6.48 16.14
C ARG A 80 16.21 6.24 15.52
N ARG A 81 17.08 7.25 15.51
CA ARG A 81 18.47 7.12 15.03
C ARG A 81 19.32 6.28 15.98
N GLN A 82 19.19 6.48 17.29
CA GLN A 82 19.95 5.69 18.27
C GLN A 82 19.56 4.21 18.25
N GLU A 83 18.28 3.90 18.02
CA GLU A 83 17.79 2.53 17.94
C GLU A 83 18.28 1.80 16.66
N ILE A 84 18.34 2.49 15.53
CA ILE A 84 18.92 1.96 14.28
C ILE A 84 20.44 1.79 14.42
N ALA A 85 21.12 2.73 15.07
CA ALA A 85 22.56 2.66 15.34
C ALA A 85 22.89 1.43 16.20
N ALA A 86 22.10 1.24 17.26
CA ALA A 86 22.18 0.07 18.12
C ALA A 86 21.90 -1.23 17.35
N LEU A 87 20.87 -1.29 16.51
CA LEU A 87 20.54 -2.48 15.71
C LEU A 87 21.64 -2.84 14.70
N LEU A 88 22.31 -1.84 14.15
CA LEU A 88 23.42 -2.04 13.21
C LEU A 88 24.76 -2.31 13.91
N GLY A 89 24.87 -2.04 15.22
CA GLY A 89 26.13 -2.12 15.94
C GLY A 89 27.13 -1.03 15.53
N VAL A 90 26.63 0.13 15.07
CA VAL A 90 27.45 1.28 14.66
C VAL A 90 27.24 2.48 15.59
N GLU A 91 28.26 3.32 15.75
CA GLU A 91 28.23 4.49 16.66
C GLU A 91 27.16 5.54 16.28
N ALA A 92 26.78 5.61 15.00
CA ALA A 92 25.70 6.47 14.51
C ALA A 92 24.95 5.79 13.36
N ALA A 93 23.61 5.84 13.39
CA ALA A 93 22.79 5.30 12.31
C ALA A 93 23.10 6.06 11.01
N PRO A 94 23.34 5.37 9.89
CA PRO A 94 23.51 6.04 8.61
C PRO A 94 22.25 6.84 8.32
N GLU A 95 22.44 8.11 7.95
CA GLU A 95 21.35 8.90 7.39
C GLU A 95 21.01 8.30 6.03
N ILE A 96 20.05 7.37 6.01
CA ILE A 96 19.55 6.77 4.77
C ILE A 96 18.70 7.82 4.06
N ILE A 97 19.35 8.80 3.45
CA ILE A 97 18.74 9.68 2.46
C ILE A 97 18.44 8.79 1.26
N ARG A 98 17.15 8.56 0.97
CA ARG A 98 16.73 7.85 -0.24
C ARG A 98 16.39 8.87 -1.31
N PRO A 99 17.31 9.16 -2.24
CA PRO A 99 16.96 9.94 -3.40
C PRO A 99 15.85 9.23 -4.19
N PRO A 100 15.06 9.98 -4.99
CA PRO A 100 14.14 9.37 -5.94
C PRO A 100 14.90 8.42 -6.86
N MET A 101 14.47 7.16 -6.92
CA MET A 101 15.09 6.15 -7.78
C MET A 101 14.86 6.47 -9.26
N SER A 102 15.86 6.22 -10.10
CA SER A 102 15.74 6.32 -11.56
C SER A 102 14.62 5.44 -12.14
N LYS A 103 14.12 5.79 -13.33
CA LYS A 103 13.08 5.01 -14.02
C LYS A 103 13.56 3.59 -14.32
N GLU A 104 14.83 3.46 -14.66
CA GLU A 104 15.53 2.21 -14.90
C GLU A 104 15.52 1.33 -13.65
N ALA A 105 15.86 1.88 -12.48
CA ALA A 105 15.85 1.13 -11.23
C ALA A 105 14.43 0.72 -10.81
N VAL A 106 13.43 1.58 -11.00
CA VAL A 106 12.00 1.23 -10.79
C VAL A 106 11.57 0.08 -11.70
N ARG A 107 11.97 0.10 -12.97
CA ARG A 107 11.71 -0.99 -13.92
C ARG A 107 12.38 -2.29 -13.51
N GLN A 108 13.66 -2.24 -13.13
CA GLN A 108 14.35 -3.45 -12.68
C GLN A 108 13.74 -4.01 -11.40
N PHE A 109 13.38 -3.17 -10.43
CA PHE A 109 12.65 -3.62 -9.24
C PHE A 109 11.34 -4.33 -9.62
N THR A 110 10.56 -3.75 -10.54
CA THR A 110 9.29 -4.36 -11.00
C THR A 110 9.51 -5.75 -11.62
N ARG A 111 10.61 -5.94 -12.36
CA ARG A 111 10.99 -7.23 -12.97
C ARG A 111 11.46 -8.25 -11.94
N LEU A 112 12.33 -7.83 -11.02
CA LEU A 112 12.89 -8.69 -9.97
C LEU A 112 11.82 -9.25 -9.03
N PHE A 113 10.82 -8.43 -8.70
CA PHE A 113 9.77 -8.79 -7.74
C PHE A 113 8.43 -9.14 -8.39
N GLN A 114 8.49 -9.75 -9.58
CA GLN A 114 7.31 -10.20 -10.30
C GLN A 114 6.75 -11.48 -9.66
N GLY A 115 5.52 -11.38 -9.14
CA GLY A 115 4.75 -12.51 -8.63
C GLY A 115 3.47 -12.68 -9.42
N ARG A 116 2.36 -12.80 -8.70
CA ARG A 116 1.02 -12.93 -9.27
C ARG A 116 0.65 -11.71 -10.13
N GLU A 117 0.12 -11.98 -11.32
CA GLU A 117 0.02 -11.02 -12.41
C GLU A 117 -1.12 -9.99 -12.21
N ASP A 118 -2.18 -10.38 -11.50
CA ASP A 118 -3.42 -9.60 -11.37
C ASP A 118 -3.54 -8.84 -10.05
N ILE A 119 -2.61 -9.01 -9.12
CA ILE A 119 -2.77 -8.56 -7.74
C ILE A 119 -1.45 -8.32 -7.01
N HIS A 120 -1.42 -7.24 -6.23
CA HIS A 120 -0.43 -7.04 -5.17
C HIS A 120 -1.16 -6.78 -3.85
N ALA A 121 -0.43 -6.67 -2.74
CA ALA A 121 -1.01 -6.24 -1.47
C ALA A 121 -0.46 -4.89 -1.04
N ARG A 122 -1.27 -4.09 -0.35
CA ARG A 122 -0.86 -2.84 0.27
C ARG A 122 -0.95 -2.95 1.78
N GLN A 123 0.12 -2.57 2.46
CA GLN A 123 0.14 -2.47 3.91
C GLN A 123 -0.77 -1.32 4.36
N PHE A 124 -1.62 -1.60 5.34
CA PHE A 124 -2.41 -0.60 6.04
C PHE A 124 -2.07 -0.62 7.53
N GLN A 125 -2.32 0.50 8.18
CA GLN A 125 -2.32 0.62 9.62
C GLN A 125 -3.57 1.40 10.01
N ASP A 126 -4.33 0.84 10.93
CA ASP A 126 -5.53 1.42 11.53
C ASP A 126 -5.37 1.35 13.06
N GLY A 127 -4.96 2.47 13.66
CA GLY A 127 -4.51 2.54 15.05
C GLY A 127 -3.37 1.55 15.35
N SER A 128 -3.61 0.67 16.33
CA SER A 128 -2.67 -0.39 16.74
C SER A 128 -2.70 -1.63 15.83
N ARG A 129 -3.67 -1.75 14.91
CA ARG A 129 -3.79 -2.89 14.00
C ARG A 129 -3.15 -2.57 12.66
N GLY A 130 -2.13 -3.35 12.30
CA GLY A 130 -1.50 -3.31 10.99
C GLY A 130 -1.73 -4.61 10.22
N GLY A 131 -1.76 -4.52 8.90
CA GLY A 131 -1.93 -5.70 8.04
C GLY A 131 -1.69 -5.38 6.59
N TYR A 132 -2.02 -6.32 5.72
CA TYR A 132 -1.96 -6.15 4.27
C TYR A 132 -3.32 -6.43 3.66
N SER A 133 -3.74 -5.57 2.74
CA SER A 133 -4.97 -5.73 1.97
C SER A 133 -4.63 -5.98 0.50
N PRO A 134 -5.24 -6.98 -0.14
CA PRO A 134 -5.05 -7.20 -1.58
C PRO A 134 -5.62 -6.03 -2.39
N VAL A 135 -4.91 -5.66 -3.45
CA VAL A 135 -5.31 -4.66 -4.44
C VAL A 135 -5.25 -5.33 -5.80
N ARG A 136 -6.42 -5.57 -6.42
CA ARG A 136 -6.59 -6.31 -7.69
C ARG A 136 -6.14 -5.49 -8.90
N GLN A 137 -4.86 -5.17 -8.90
CA GLN A 137 -4.16 -4.54 -10.00
C GLN A 137 -2.73 -5.13 -10.04
N PRO A 138 -2.13 -5.25 -11.24
CA PRO A 138 -0.75 -5.67 -11.37
C PRO A 138 0.21 -4.77 -10.58
N LEU A 139 1.36 -5.29 -10.18
CA LEU A 139 2.46 -4.45 -9.71
C LEU A 139 3.04 -3.70 -10.90
N ASN A 140 2.77 -2.39 -10.98
CA ASN A 140 3.27 -1.51 -12.03
C ASN A 140 4.30 -0.51 -11.50
N GLU A 141 4.98 0.19 -12.41
CA GLU A 141 6.05 1.14 -12.07
C GLU A 141 5.58 2.27 -11.14
N ASP A 142 4.34 2.73 -11.24
CA ASP A 142 3.81 3.78 -10.36
C ASP A 142 3.62 3.27 -8.93
N VAL A 143 3.09 2.06 -8.78
CA VAL A 143 2.97 1.39 -7.47
C VAL A 143 4.36 1.20 -6.86
N VAL A 144 5.34 0.76 -7.66
CA VAL A 144 6.73 0.58 -7.21
C VAL A 144 7.37 1.92 -6.83
N ARG A 145 7.20 2.98 -7.61
CA ARG A 145 7.71 4.33 -7.28
C ARG A 145 7.17 4.84 -5.94
N ARG A 146 5.87 4.66 -5.71
CA ARG A 146 5.21 5.02 -4.44
C ARG A 146 5.68 4.13 -3.28
N HIS A 147 6.03 2.89 -3.56
CA HIS A 147 6.62 1.97 -2.58
C HIS A 147 8.03 2.41 -2.16
N LEU A 148 8.91 2.65 -3.13
CA LEU A 148 10.31 3.02 -2.92
C LEU A 148 10.47 4.41 -2.27
N SER A 149 9.53 5.31 -2.52
CA SER A 149 9.43 6.62 -1.83
C SER A 149 8.79 6.55 -0.44
N GLY A 150 8.30 5.38 0.00
CA GLY A 150 7.70 5.17 1.32
C GLY A 150 6.26 5.69 1.46
N GLN A 151 5.68 6.24 0.39
CA GLN A 151 4.28 6.69 0.35
C GLN A 151 3.32 5.53 0.61
N ILE A 152 3.60 4.37 0.03
CA ILE A 152 2.88 3.11 0.31
C ILE A 152 3.88 2.00 0.65
N SER A 153 3.39 0.90 1.21
CA SER A 153 4.19 -0.30 1.44
C SER A 153 3.48 -1.47 0.80
N VAL A 154 4.19 -2.19 -0.07
CA VAL A 154 3.60 -3.17 -0.97
C VAL A 154 4.13 -4.54 -0.59
N GLY A 155 3.28 -5.55 -0.72
CA GLY A 155 3.69 -6.95 -0.70
C GLY A 155 3.24 -7.65 -1.97
N MET A 156 3.81 -8.82 -2.23
CA MET A 156 3.58 -9.62 -3.41
C MET A 156 3.15 -11.05 -3.05
N TYR A 157 2.16 -11.55 -3.79
CA TYR A 157 1.82 -12.98 -3.80
C TYR A 157 2.71 -13.67 -4.83
N LEU A 158 3.57 -14.60 -4.41
CA LEU A 158 4.66 -15.07 -5.28
C LEU A 158 4.19 -15.93 -6.47
N LEU A 159 3.17 -16.77 -6.26
CA LEU A 159 2.74 -17.73 -7.27
C LEU A 159 1.93 -17.03 -8.35
N ASN A 160 2.42 -17.14 -9.58
CA ASN A 160 1.69 -16.74 -10.77
C ASN A 160 0.54 -17.71 -11.10
N SER A 161 -0.21 -17.42 -12.15
CA SER A 161 -1.34 -18.24 -12.63
C SER A 161 -0.96 -19.70 -12.96
N GLN A 162 0.32 -19.97 -13.23
CA GLN A 162 0.88 -21.29 -13.53
C GLN A 162 1.55 -21.95 -12.30
N ASN A 163 1.37 -21.40 -11.10
CA ASN A 163 2.04 -21.84 -9.86
C ASN A 163 3.58 -21.81 -9.95
N CYS A 164 4.12 -20.92 -10.77
CA CYS A 164 5.55 -20.63 -10.85
C CYS A 164 5.88 -19.36 -10.08
N VAL A 165 7.16 -19.22 -9.71
CA VAL A 165 7.72 -18.05 -9.04
C VAL A 165 8.93 -17.55 -9.82
N GLN A 166 9.17 -16.23 -9.80
CA GLN A 166 10.35 -15.61 -10.41
C GLN A 166 11.33 -15.06 -9.35
N PHE A 167 10.93 -15.11 -8.08
CA PHE A 167 11.79 -14.92 -6.93
C PHE A 167 11.27 -15.78 -5.79
N PHE A 168 12.12 -16.06 -4.81
CA PHE A 168 11.76 -16.75 -3.59
C PHE A 168 12.57 -16.17 -2.43
N ALA A 169 12.12 -16.44 -1.20
CA ALA A 169 12.74 -15.84 -0.03
C ALA A 169 12.63 -16.72 1.20
N ILE A 170 13.58 -16.55 2.11
CA ILE A 170 13.47 -17.05 3.49
C ILE A 170 13.17 -15.85 4.38
N ASP A 171 12.08 -15.92 5.13
CA ASP A 171 11.68 -14.94 6.13
C ASP A 171 12.12 -15.41 7.51
N PHE A 172 13.02 -14.67 8.12
CA PHE A 172 13.54 -14.89 9.46
C PHE A 172 12.97 -13.85 10.41
N ASP A 173 12.25 -14.30 11.43
CA ASP A 173 11.49 -13.43 12.33
C ASP A 173 11.81 -13.77 13.78
N ILE A 174 11.83 -12.76 14.66
CA ILE A 174 11.77 -13.02 16.10
C ILE A 174 10.40 -13.63 16.43
N ARG A 175 10.41 -14.73 17.21
CA ARG A 175 9.18 -15.38 17.67
C ARG A 175 8.38 -14.44 18.55
N ARG A 176 7.06 -14.46 18.36
CA ARG A 176 6.14 -13.62 19.12
C ARG A 176 6.24 -13.84 20.64
N THR A 177 6.48 -15.08 21.07
CA THR A 177 6.64 -15.46 22.48
C THR A 177 7.82 -14.77 23.17
N VAL A 178 8.81 -14.32 22.40
CA VAL A 178 10.01 -13.65 22.92
C VAL A 178 9.84 -12.12 22.94
N LEU A 179 8.99 -11.59 22.05
CA LEU A 179 8.74 -10.15 21.90
C LEU A 179 7.88 -9.52 23.00
N GLU A 180 7.40 -10.29 23.98
CA GLU A 180 6.63 -9.78 25.12
C GLU A 180 7.53 -9.07 26.17
N GLY A 181 8.84 -8.99 25.94
CA GLY A 181 9.84 -8.24 26.73
C GLY A 181 10.05 -6.78 26.32
N THR A 182 10.99 -6.08 26.99
CA THR A 182 11.22 -4.64 26.79
C THR A 182 11.91 -4.32 25.45
N PRO A 183 11.82 -3.09 24.90
CA PRO A 183 12.43 -2.72 23.61
C PRO A 183 13.95 -2.95 23.50
N ALA A 184 14.67 -2.88 24.64
CA ALA A 184 16.11 -3.18 24.71
C ALA A 184 16.42 -4.64 24.34
N ASP A 185 15.50 -5.56 24.61
CA ASP A 185 15.63 -6.97 24.28
C ASP A 185 15.48 -7.20 22.76
N THR A 186 14.55 -6.48 22.12
CA THR A 186 14.27 -6.64 20.67
C THR A 186 15.46 -6.25 19.79
N SER A 187 16.16 -5.16 20.11
CA SER A 187 17.33 -4.74 19.33
C SER A 187 18.49 -5.72 19.46
N THR A 188 18.66 -6.33 20.63
CA THR A 188 19.67 -7.37 20.88
C THR A 188 19.34 -8.66 20.12
N LEU A 189 18.07 -9.07 20.14
CA LEU A 189 17.59 -10.23 19.38
C LEU A 189 17.72 -10.02 17.86
N LEU A 190 17.48 -8.80 17.36
CA LEU A 190 17.68 -8.48 15.94
C LEU A 190 19.16 -8.54 15.55
N ARG A 191 20.08 -8.10 16.41
CA ARG A 191 21.53 -8.26 16.18
C ARG A 191 21.92 -9.73 16.17
N GLN A 192 21.47 -10.51 17.16
CA GLN A 192 21.74 -11.93 17.21
C GLN A 192 21.21 -12.65 15.97
N LEU A 193 19.96 -12.38 15.57
CA LEU A 193 19.36 -12.96 14.37
C LEU A 193 20.16 -12.62 13.11
N ARG A 194 20.58 -11.35 12.96
CA ARG A 194 21.44 -10.93 11.85
C ARG A 194 22.73 -11.74 11.83
N ASP A 195 23.41 -11.84 12.97
CA ASP A 195 24.71 -12.49 13.06
C ASP A 195 24.60 -14.00 12.77
N GLU A 196 23.52 -14.66 13.21
CA GLU A 196 23.21 -16.05 12.86
C GLU A 196 22.96 -16.21 11.35
N ILE A 197 22.21 -15.30 10.70
CA ILE A 197 22.00 -15.34 9.25
C ILE A 197 23.32 -15.17 8.49
N LEU A 198 24.18 -14.24 8.92
CA LEU A 198 25.49 -13.99 8.30
C LEU A 198 26.42 -15.20 8.42
N GLN A 199 26.41 -15.90 9.55
CA GLN A 199 27.20 -17.13 9.75
C GLN A 199 26.79 -18.26 8.79
N ASN A 200 25.53 -18.27 8.36
CA ASN A 200 25.01 -19.25 7.40
C ASN A 200 25.30 -18.91 5.93
N HIS A 201 26.05 -17.84 5.62
CA HIS A 201 26.31 -17.44 4.24
C HIS A 201 26.87 -18.59 3.37
N ALA A 202 27.80 -19.37 3.93
CA ALA A 202 28.42 -20.50 3.24
C ALA A 202 27.41 -21.61 2.85
N VAL A 203 26.32 -21.78 3.59
CA VAL A 203 25.27 -22.77 3.27
C VAL A 203 24.63 -22.43 1.93
N PHE A 204 24.33 -21.15 1.69
CA PHE A 204 23.76 -20.70 0.42
C PHE A 204 24.75 -20.82 -0.74
N GLN A 205 26.02 -20.48 -0.50
CA GLN A 205 27.08 -20.59 -1.51
C GLN A 205 27.32 -22.05 -1.93
N ASN A 206 27.36 -22.98 -0.97
CA ASN A 206 27.51 -24.40 -1.22
C ASN A 206 26.30 -25.00 -1.97
N ALA A 207 25.12 -24.41 -1.78
CA ALA A 207 23.92 -24.74 -2.55
C ALA A 207 23.93 -24.12 -3.96
N GLY A 208 24.96 -23.38 -4.37
CA GLY A 208 25.04 -22.73 -5.68
C GLY A 208 24.07 -21.56 -5.86
N LEU A 209 23.64 -20.92 -4.76
CA LEU A 209 22.68 -19.83 -4.76
C LEU A 209 23.35 -18.49 -4.45
N GLU A 210 22.82 -17.41 -5.03
CA GLU A 210 23.26 -16.02 -4.77
C GLU A 210 22.19 -15.26 -3.97
N PRO A 211 22.26 -15.29 -2.62
CA PRO A 211 21.27 -14.66 -1.75
C PRO A 211 21.52 -13.17 -1.50
N TRP A 212 20.44 -12.42 -1.27
CA TRP A 212 20.47 -11.01 -0.87
C TRP A 212 19.77 -10.78 0.47
N LEU A 213 20.50 -10.25 1.46
CA LEU A 213 20.00 -10.04 2.82
C LEU A 213 19.32 -8.67 2.98
N GLU A 214 18.07 -8.63 3.41
CA GLU A 214 17.30 -7.43 3.70
C GLU A 214 16.88 -7.40 5.17
N PHE A 215 17.12 -6.29 5.88
CA PHE A 215 16.37 -6.00 7.08
C PHE A 215 14.94 -5.58 6.70
N SER A 216 13.93 -6.30 7.18
CA SER A 216 12.53 -6.09 6.79
C SER A 216 11.94 -4.74 7.22
N GLY A 217 12.62 -4.00 8.10
CA GLY A 217 12.03 -2.85 8.79
C GLY A 217 11.14 -3.26 9.98
N GLY A 218 10.87 -4.55 10.16
CA GLY A 218 10.05 -5.09 11.24
C GLY A 218 10.88 -5.77 12.32
N LYS A 219 10.50 -7.02 12.61
CA LYS A 219 11.07 -7.88 13.65
C LYS A 219 11.97 -8.99 13.08
N GLY A 220 12.47 -8.80 11.86
CA GLY A 220 13.10 -9.86 11.11
C GLY A 220 13.87 -9.41 9.88
N PHE A 221 14.43 -10.39 9.17
CA PHE A 221 15.21 -10.24 7.94
C PHE A 221 14.64 -11.16 6.86
N HIS A 222 14.76 -10.74 5.61
CA HIS A 222 14.48 -11.60 4.47
C HIS A 222 15.77 -11.92 3.72
N VAL A 223 15.91 -13.16 3.27
CA VAL A 223 16.98 -13.59 2.37
C VAL A 223 16.36 -13.89 1.01
N TRP A 224 16.67 -13.06 0.01
CA TRP A 224 16.03 -13.06 -1.32
C TRP A 224 16.87 -13.80 -2.36
N PHE A 225 16.18 -14.46 -3.29
CA PHE A 225 16.77 -15.15 -4.44
C PHE A 225 15.95 -14.84 -5.68
N PHE A 226 16.61 -14.63 -6.82
CA PHE A 226 15.97 -14.16 -8.05
C PHE A 226 16.20 -15.14 -9.21
N LEU A 227 15.17 -15.31 -10.03
CA LEU A 227 15.18 -16.16 -11.22
C LEU A 227 14.87 -15.29 -12.44
N ALA A 228 15.59 -15.50 -13.53
CA ALA A 228 15.36 -14.74 -14.77
C ALA A 228 14.01 -15.11 -15.40
N GLU A 229 13.61 -16.37 -15.31
CA GLU A 229 12.34 -16.89 -15.81
C GLU A 229 11.54 -17.62 -14.72
N PRO A 230 10.19 -17.69 -14.84
CA PRO A 230 9.37 -18.40 -13.87
C PRO A 230 9.74 -19.89 -13.76
N VAL A 231 9.87 -20.36 -12.52
CA VAL A 231 10.14 -21.76 -12.16
C VAL A 231 9.00 -22.29 -11.28
N PRO A 232 8.56 -23.55 -11.45
CA PRO A 232 7.56 -24.16 -10.58
C PRO A 232 7.90 -24.04 -9.09
N ALA A 233 6.93 -23.56 -8.29
CA ALA A 233 7.11 -23.34 -6.84
C ALA A 233 7.56 -24.61 -6.11
N GLN A 234 7.11 -25.78 -6.57
CA GLN A 234 7.48 -27.08 -6.02
C GLN A 234 9.00 -27.36 -6.14
N LEU A 235 9.61 -27.04 -7.29
CA LEU A 235 11.05 -27.28 -7.49
C LEU A 235 11.88 -26.38 -6.56
N VAL A 236 11.47 -25.12 -6.40
CA VAL A 236 12.09 -24.19 -5.43
C VAL A 236 12.00 -24.75 -4.01
N ARG A 237 10.80 -25.19 -3.58
CA ARG A 237 10.61 -25.72 -2.23
C ARG A 237 11.42 -26.99 -1.98
N ASN A 238 11.47 -27.90 -2.96
CA ASN A 238 12.23 -29.14 -2.84
C ASN A 238 13.75 -28.88 -2.78
N LEU A 239 14.27 -28.03 -3.68
CA LEU A 239 15.68 -27.64 -3.67
C LEU A 239 16.04 -27.02 -2.31
N MET A 240 15.32 -25.98 -1.89
CA MET A 240 15.63 -25.26 -0.65
C MET A 240 15.54 -26.14 0.58
N LYS A 241 14.58 -27.06 0.63
CA LYS A 241 14.47 -28.02 1.73
C LYS A 241 15.72 -28.88 1.85
N HIS A 242 16.21 -29.42 0.74
CA HIS A 242 17.30 -30.40 0.71
C HIS A 242 18.70 -29.77 0.73
N THR A 243 18.87 -28.54 0.24
CA THR A 243 20.20 -27.89 0.18
C THR A 243 20.41 -26.87 1.28
N VAL A 244 19.37 -26.15 1.69
CA VAL A 244 19.51 -25.00 2.59
C VAL A 244 18.88 -25.27 3.95
N LEU A 245 17.56 -25.50 4.02
CA LEU A 245 16.81 -25.49 5.28
C LEU A 245 17.25 -26.55 6.30
N GLU A 246 17.73 -27.70 5.82
CA GLU A 246 18.26 -28.78 6.66
C GLU A 246 19.65 -28.45 7.24
N HIS A 247 20.39 -27.52 6.64
CA HIS A 247 21.76 -27.15 7.01
C HIS A 247 21.86 -25.79 7.71
N LEU A 248 20.75 -25.02 7.78
CA LEU A 248 20.74 -23.73 8.46
C LEU A 248 20.78 -23.90 9.99
N GLU A 249 21.74 -23.23 10.62
CA GLU A 249 21.90 -23.18 12.07
C GLU A 249 21.39 -21.85 12.63
N TYR A 250 20.40 -21.90 13.52
CA TYR A 250 19.87 -20.72 14.21
C TYR A 250 19.17 -21.13 15.50
N ASP A 251 18.99 -20.21 16.44
CA ASP A 251 18.26 -20.48 17.68
C ASP A 251 16.76 -20.59 17.41
N ARG A 252 16.28 -21.83 17.32
CA ARG A 252 14.86 -22.16 17.05
C ARG A 252 13.92 -21.77 18.20
N ASN A 253 14.43 -21.51 19.40
CA ASN A 253 13.64 -21.04 20.54
C ASN A 253 13.38 -19.53 20.44
N LEU A 254 14.31 -18.79 19.83
CA LEU A 254 14.23 -17.34 19.68
C LEU A 254 13.61 -16.91 18.36
N PHE A 255 13.93 -17.63 17.29
CA PHE A 255 13.62 -17.23 15.93
C PHE A 255 12.74 -18.26 15.21
N GLN A 256 11.97 -17.76 14.24
CA GLN A 256 11.16 -18.54 13.33
C GLN A 256 11.63 -18.30 11.90
N LEU A 257 11.54 -19.35 11.08
CA LEU A 257 11.94 -19.33 9.67
C LEU A 257 10.77 -19.78 8.82
N GLU A 258 10.43 -19.03 7.79
CA GLU A 258 9.43 -19.41 6.79
C GLU A 258 9.98 -19.29 5.37
N LEU A 259 9.86 -20.35 4.57
CA LEU A 259 10.19 -20.32 3.14
C LEU A 259 9.01 -19.80 2.32
N PHE A 260 9.26 -18.84 1.44
CA PHE A 260 8.34 -18.35 0.42
C PHE A 260 8.83 -18.78 -0.96
N PRO A 261 8.03 -19.51 -1.76
CA PRO A 261 6.62 -19.82 -1.52
C PRO A 261 6.39 -20.91 -0.46
N LYS A 262 5.29 -20.80 0.31
CA LYS A 262 4.90 -21.81 1.32
C LYS A 262 4.17 -23.02 0.71
N GLN A 263 3.64 -22.87 -0.50
CA GLN A 263 2.79 -23.86 -1.17
C GLN A 263 3.23 -24.09 -2.61
N ASP A 264 3.08 -25.33 -3.09
CA ASP A 264 3.40 -25.73 -4.47
C ASP A 264 2.37 -25.17 -5.47
N LYS A 265 1.12 -25.03 -5.03
CA LYS A 265 -0.01 -24.57 -5.84
C LYS A 265 -0.95 -23.71 -5.00
N VAL A 266 -1.64 -22.77 -5.64
CA VAL A 266 -2.75 -22.04 -5.03
C VAL A 266 -4.07 -22.66 -5.46
N ASN A 267 -4.91 -23.05 -4.50
CA ASN A 267 -6.25 -23.54 -4.79
C ASN A 267 -7.08 -22.48 -5.53
N ARG A 268 -8.03 -22.91 -6.37
CA ARG A 268 -8.93 -21.97 -7.09
C ARG A 268 -9.57 -21.00 -6.10
N GLY A 269 -9.42 -19.70 -6.33
CA GLY A 269 -9.93 -18.63 -5.48
C GLY A 269 -9.00 -18.20 -4.32
N GLY A 270 -7.93 -18.94 -4.03
CA GLY A 270 -6.91 -18.53 -3.08
C GLY A 270 -6.01 -17.42 -3.66
N LEU A 271 -5.49 -16.55 -2.78
CA LEU A 271 -4.48 -15.56 -3.17
C LEU A 271 -3.05 -16.12 -3.16
N GLY A 272 -2.81 -17.12 -2.32
CA GLY A 272 -1.47 -17.57 -1.97
C GLY A 272 -0.91 -16.77 -0.78
N ASN A 273 0.30 -17.12 -0.36
CA ASN A 273 0.99 -16.43 0.71
C ASN A 273 1.66 -15.13 0.22
N LEU A 274 1.60 -14.13 1.08
CA LEU A 274 2.08 -12.78 0.84
C LEU A 274 3.44 -12.57 1.51
N ILE A 275 4.38 -11.94 0.81
CA ILE A 275 5.60 -11.37 1.41
C ILE A 275 5.65 -9.87 1.18
N LYS A 276 6.16 -9.09 2.15
CA LYS A 276 6.41 -7.66 1.97
C LYS A 276 7.60 -7.46 1.02
N LEU A 277 7.47 -6.57 0.05
CA LEU A 277 8.57 -6.20 -0.83
C LEU A 277 9.64 -5.37 -0.08
N PRO A 278 10.92 -5.47 -0.48
CA PRO A 278 12.01 -4.76 0.18
C PRO A 278 12.02 -3.29 -0.20
N LEU A 279 12.83 -2.50 0.50
CA LEU A 279 13.03 -1.06 0.27
C LEU A 279 11.81 -0.14 0.54
N GLY A 280 10.67 -0.69 0.98
CA GLY A 280 9.56 0.10 1.50
C GLY A 280 9.76 0.61 2.93
N ARG A 281 8.89 1.53 3.37
CA ARG A 281 8.81 1.97 4.77
C ARG A 281 7.73 1.18 5.51
N HIS A 282 8.11 0.28 6.41
CA HIS A 282 7.14 -0.52 7.15
C HIS A 282 6.17 0.39 7.94
N LYS A 283 4.86 0.26 7.71
CA LYS A 283 3.87 1.21 8.23
C LYS A 283 3.72 1.13 9.74
N VAL A 284 3.81 -0.07 10.34
CA VAL A 284 3.64 -0.23 11.79
C VAL A 284 4.86 0.25 12.57
N SER A 285 6.04 -0.28 12.26
CA SER A 285 7.31 0.08 12.95
C SER A 285 7.87 1.43 12.50
N ARG A 286 7.36 1.99 11.39
CA ARG A 286 7.82 3.23 10.77
C ARG A 286 9.29 3.22 10.32
N ARG A 287 9.93 2.06 10.30
CA ARG A 287 11.31 1.88 9.82
C ARG A 287 11.34 1.57 8.33
N TRP A 288 12.42 1.99 7.69
CA TRP A 288 12.74 1.55 6.34
C TRP A 288 13.27 0.12 6.38
N SER A 289 12.98 -0.65 5.33
CA SER A 289 13.78 -1.84 5.02
C SER A 289 14.99 -1.47 4.17
N TRP A 290 16.12 -2.13 4.37
CA TRP A 290 17.34 -1.93 3.60
C TRP A 290 18.11 -3.23 3.41
N PHE A 291 18.90 -3.31 2.33
CA PHE A 291 19.78 -4.44 2.09
C PHE A 291 21.09 -4.31 2.87
N LEU A 292 21.65 -5.45 3.24
CA LEU A 292 22.97 -5.60 3.85
C LEU A 292 23.83 -6.46 2.95
N ASP A 293 25.12 -6.19 2.94
CA ASP A 293 26.10 -7.14 2.43
C ASP A 293 26.32 -8.30 3.43
N TRP A 294 27.08 -9.30 2.99
CA TRP A 294 27.43 -10.46 3.82
C TRP A 294 28.51 -10.16 4.88
N HIS A 295 28.89 -8.89 5.05
CA HIS A 295 29.65 -8.38 6.19
C HIS A 295 28.75 -7.66 7.21
N GLY A 296 27.43 -7.64 6.99
CA GLY A 296 26.46 -6.98 7.87
C GLY A 296 26.41 -5.47 7.71
N THR A 297 26.99 -4.93 6.64
CA THR A 297 27.02 -3.49 6.35
C THR A 297 25.84 -3.10 5.45
N PRO A 298 25.10 -2.03 5.75
CA PRO A 298 24.05 -1.54 4.87
C PRO A 298 24.59 -1.13 3.49
N ILE A 299 23.97 -1.64 2.44
CA ILE A 299 24.29 -1.27 1.05
C ILE A 299 23.73 0.14 0.80
N LYS A 300 24.63 1.08 0.48
CA LYS A 300 24.30 2.49 0.30
C LYS A 300 23.77 2.81 -1.09
N ASP A 301 24.39 2.24 -2.13
CA ASP A 301 24.00 2.47 -3.52
C ASP A 301 22.93 1.46 -3.95
N LEU A 302 21.67 1.83 -3.72
CA LEU A 302 20.52 0.99 -4.05
C LEU A 302 20.24 0.93 -5.56
N GLU A 303 20.69 1.93 -6.33
CA GLU A 303 20.54 1.89 -7.79
C GLU A 303 21.52 0.89 -8.38
N ASP A 304 22.79 0.97 -8.01
CA ASP A 304 23.79 -0.01 -8.44
C ASP A 304 23.40 -1.43 -8.04
N LEU A 305 22.92 -1.62 -6.79
CA LEU A 305 22.41 -2.91 -6.34
C LEU A 305 21.34 -3.49 -7.29
N LEU A 306 20.31 -2.72 -7.61
CA LEU A 306 19.18 -3.19 -8.44
C LEU A 306 19.55 -3.33 -9.92
N LEU A 307 20.45 -2.49 -10.43
CA LEU A 307 20.78 -2.41 -11.85
C LEU A 307 21.92 -3.34 -12.25
N THR A 308 22.90 -3.60 -11.37
CA THR A 308 24.16 -4.24 -11.73
C THR A 308 24.50 -5.46 -10.87
N GLN A 309 24.17 -5.43 -9.58
CA GLN A 309 24.63 -6.46 -8.65
C GLN A 309 23.68 -7.66 -8.56
N ILE A 310 22.37 -7.42 -8.45
CA ILE A 310 21.38 -8.52 -8.43
C ILE A 310 21.32 -9.16 -9.82
N LYS A 311 21.83 -10.40 -9.91
CA LYS A 311 21.81 -11.20 -11.13
C LYS A 311 20.83 -12.36 -10.98
N PRO A 312 19.65 -12.30 -11.64
CA PRO A 312 18.71 -13.42 -11.60
C PRO A 312 19.32 -14.67 -12.23
N MET A 313 19.13 -15.81 -11.58
CA MET A 313 19.59 -17.10 -12.08
C MET A 313 18.67 -17.57 -13.23
N TYR A 314 19.26 -18.01 -14.34
CA TYR A 314 18.48 -18.57 -15.45
C TYR A 314 17.82 -19.89 -15.08
N ARG A 315 16.63 -20.14 -15.62
CA ARG A 315 15.85 -21.35 -15.37
C ARG A 315 16.64 -22.63 -15.64
N ASN A 316 17.43 -22.69 -16.71
CA ASN A 316 18.21 -23.90 -17.03
C ASN A 316 19.28 -24.17 -15.96
N THR A 317 20.02 -23.14 -15.54
CA THR A 317 20.98 -23.24 -14.43
C THR A 317 20.31 -23.70 -13.13
N PHE A 318 19.11 -23.18 -12.85
CA PHE A 318 18.33 -23.63 -11.70
C PHE A 318 17.92 -25.12 -11.82
N LEU A 319 17.51 -25.57 -13.00
CA LEU A 319 17.14 -26.97 -13.23
C LEU A 319 18.35 -27.91 -13.15
N ASP A 320 19.52 -27.50 -13.61
CA ASP A 320 20.78 -28.24 -13.45
C ASP A 320 21.13 -28.42 -11.97
N LEU A 321 20.92 -27.37 -11.17
CA LEU A 321 21.10 -27.42 -9.72
C LEU A 321 20.07 -28.36 -9.05
N VAL A 322 18.81 -28.35 -9.49
CA VAL A 322 17.82 -29.33 -9.02
C VAL A 322 18.25 -30.76 -9.37
N ALA A 323 18.75 -30.98 -10.60
CA ALA A 323 19.18 -32.30 -11.06
C ALA A 323 20.39 -32.82 -10.26
N SER A 324 21.34 -31.96 -9.88
CA SER A 324 22.52 -32.35 -9.12
C SER A 324 22.22 -32.77 -7.68
N VAL A 325 21.13 -32.24 -7.11
CA VAL A 325 20.68 -32.54 -5.74
C VAL A 325 19.66 -33.67 -5.71
N SER A 326 18.90 -33.86 -6.80
CA SER A 326 17.88 -34.90 -6.88
C SER A 326 18.50 -36.30 -6.67
N PRO A 327 18.06 -37.09 -5.67
CA PRO A 327 18.69 -38.37 -5.40
C PRO A 327 18.43 -39.36 -6.54
N GLN A 328 19.46 -40.09 -6.97
CA GLN A 328 19.29 -41.24 -7.85
C GLN A 328 18.42 -42.29 -7.14
N GLY A 329 17.18 -42.46 -7.60
CA GLY A 329 16.21 -43.42 -7.04
C GLY A 329 15.04 -42.83 -6.26
N VAL A 330 14.96 -41.50 -6.06
CA VAL A 330 13.70 -40.86 -5.63
C VAL A 330 12.78 -40.74 -6.84
N GLU A 331 11.54 -41.22 -6.68
CA GLU A 331 10.48 -41.13 -7.67
C GLU A 331 10.41 -39.71 -8.25
N GLN A 332 10.70 -39.54 -9.55
CA GLN A 332 10.71 -38.22 -10.21
C GLN A 332 9.39 -37.46 -10.00
N SER A 333 8.28 -38.18 -9.83
CA SER A 333 6.96 -37.65 -9.49
C SER A 333 6.93 -36.83 -8.19
N LYS A 334 7.84 -37.04 -7.24
CA LYS A 334 7.94 -36.26 -5.99
C LYS A 334 8.67 -34.93 -6.17
N TRP A 335 9.59 -34.85 -7.13
CA TRP A 335 10.29 -33.60 -7.46
C TRP A 335 9.51 -32.73 -8.43
N TYR A 336 8.86 -33.35 -9.42
CA TYR A 336 8.21 -32.66 -10.54
C TYR A 336 6.66 -32.66 -10.50
N GLY A 337 6.04 -33.44 -9.61
CA GLY A 337 4.59 -33.60 -9.50
C GLY A 337 3.99 -34.56 -10.54
N VAL A 338 2.80 -35.11 -10.27
CA VAL A 338 2.05 -35.93 -11.25
C VAL A 338 1.68 -35.04 -12.44
N GLY A 339 2.39 -35.25 -13.56
CA GLY A 339 2.33 -34.42 -14.76
C GLY A 339 3.75 -34.20 -15.29
N SER A 340 4.34 -35.26 -15.80
CA SER A 340 5.68 -35.27 -16.41
C SER A 340 5.87 -34.10 -17.38
N ILE A 341 7.00 -33.40 -17.25
CA ILE A 341 7.63 -32.74 -18.40
C ILE A 341 7.96 -33.87 -19.38
N SER A 342 7.21 -34.02 -20.47
CA SER A 342 7.70 -34.77 -21.61
C SER A 342 8.63 -33.84 -22.38
N GLU A 343 9.83 -34.32 -22.69
CA GLU A 343 10.86 -33.57 -23.41
C GLU A 343 10.49 -33.22 -24.86
N ASN A 344 9.24 -33.40 -25.29
CA ASN A 344 8.81 -33.04 -26.63
C ASN A 344 7.36 -32.51 -26.62
N ASN A 345 7.24 -31.19 -26.85
CA ASN A 345 6.07 -30.42 -27.31
C ASN A 345 5.20 -29.68 -26.25
N PRO A 346 4.87 -28.37 -26.43
CA PRO A 346 4.30 -27.50 -25.40
C PRO A 346 2.78 -27.27 -25.59
N GLU A 347 1.94 -28.24 -25.24
CA GLU A 347 0.50 -28.00 -25.08
C GLU A 347 -0.05 -28.69 -23.83
N ILE A 348 -0.52 -27.87 -22.89
CA ILE A 348 -1.11 -28.31 -21.63
C ILE A 348 -2.53 -28.82 -21.91
N VAL A 349 -2.71 -30.14 -21.91
CA VAL A 349 -4.03 -30.76 -21.91
C VAL A 349 -4.58 -30.74 -20.48
N LEU A 350 -5.64 -29.95 -20.27
CA LEU A 350 -6.42 -29.90 -19.04
C LEU A 350 -7.31 -31.14 -18.95
N ASN A 351 -7.17 -31.95 -17.89
CA ASN A 351 -8.16 -32.97 -17.55
C ASN A 351 -9.01 -32.56 -16.34
N GLU A 352 -10.29 -32.94 -16.43
CA GLU A 352 -11.43 -32.58 -15.58
C GLU A 352 -11.36 -33.05 -14.11
N PRO A 353 -12.12 -32.41 -13.19
CA PRO A 353 -11.95 -32.60 -11.75
C PRO A 353 -12.67 -33.85 -11.24
N SER A 354 -11.94 -34.69 -10.51
CA SER A 354 -12.55 -35.74 -9.69
C SER A 354 -13.15 -35.15 -8.41
N SER A 355 -14.37 -35.58 -8.14
CA SER A 355 -15.23 -35.24 -7.02
C SER A 355 -14.68 -35.75 -5.69
N HIS A 356 -14.38 -34.85 -4.75
CA HIS A 356 -14.36 -35.16 -3.32
C HIS A 356 -15.00 -34.04 -2.50
N SER A 357 -15.67 -34.48 -1.45
CA SER A 357 -16.79 -33.87 -0.73
C SER A 357 -16.54 -32.54 -0.03
N GLU A 358 -17.56 -31.69 -0.10
CA GLU A 358 -17.70 -30.35 0.46
C GLU A 358 -17.55 -30.30 1.99
N GLY A 359 -16.58 -29.52 2.46
CA GLY A 359 -16.65 -28.89 3.77
C GLY A 359 -17.36 -27.54 3.62
N ILE A 360 -18.36 -27.27 4.45
CA ILE A 360 -19.13 -26.01 4.43
C ILE A 360 -18.18 -24.84 4.75
N VAL A 361 -17.83 -24.07 3.72
CA VAL A 361 -17.04 -22.84 3.81
C VAL A 361 -17.95 -21.72 4.35
N PRO A 362 -17.53 -20.92 5.36
CA PRO A 362 -18.32 -19.80 5.84
C PRO A 362 -18.55 -18.78 4.72
N LYS A 363 -19.81 -18.42 4.48
CA LYS A 363 -20.20 -17.45 3.44
C LYS A 363 -19.60 -16.06 3.74
N PRO A 364 -18.94 -15.39 2.78
CA PRO A 364 -18.37 -14.07 2.97
C PRO A 364 -19.44 -13.02 3.32
N ALA A 365 -19.16 -12.19 4.32
CA ALA A 365 -20.06 -11.13 4.76
C ALA A 365 -19.87 -9.86 3.91
N TYR A 366 -20.70 -9.68 2.88
CA TYR A 366 -20.72 -8.46 2.07
C TYR A 366 -21.55 -7.36 2.74
N ARG A 367 -20.97 -6.16 2.91
CA ARG A 367 -21.73 -4.95 3.33
C ARG A 367 -22.41 -4.30 2.12
N ARG A 368 -23.49 -3.55 2.35
CA ARG A 368 -24.11 -2.73 1.28
C ARG A 368 -23.10 -1.68 0.78
N PRO A 369 -22.97 -1.47 -0.54
CA PRO A 369 -22.10 -0.44 -1.11
C PRO A 369 -22.56 0.98 -0.76
N ASP A 370 -21.62 1.92 -0.65
CA ASP A 370 -21.88 3.36 -0.43
C ASP A 370 -21.38 4.25 -1.61
N ASP A 371 -21.40 3.68 -2.82
CA ASP A 371 -21.04 4.39 -4.04
C ASP A 371 -22.19 5.27 -4.57
N LEU A 372 -21.87 6.42 -5.15
CA LEU A 372 -22.86 7.42 -5.60
C LEU A 372 -23.70 6.95 -6.80
N PRO A 373 -23.11 6.44 -7.91
CA PRO A 373 -23.85 5.76 -8.99
C PRO A 373 -24.80 4.66 -8.49
N TYR A 374 -24.33 3.81 -7.58
CA TYR A 374 -25.16 2.77 -6.97
C TYR A 374 -26.35 3.36 -6.18
N ARG A 375 -26.11 4.35 -5.31
CA ARG A 375 -27.17 5.01 -4.52
C ARG A 375 -28.22 5.64 -5.41
N ARG A 376 -27.83 6.33 -6.48
CA ARG A 376 -28.76 6.95 -7.42
C ARG A 376 -29.58 5.91 -8.19
N LEU A 377 -28.97 4.80 -8.61
CA LEU A 377 -29.68 3.71 -9.29
C LEU A 377 -30.77 3.09 -8.39
N VAL A 378 -30.42 2.74 -7.15
CA VAL A 378 -31.38 2.15 -6.19
C VAL A 378 -32.44 3.16 -5.77
N ALA A 379 -32.07 4.44 -5.62
CA ALA A 379 -33.01 5.51 -5.30
C ALA A 379 -33.97 5.84 -6.45
N GLY A 380 -33.53 5.74 -7.71
CA GLY A 380 -34.32 6.12 -8.87
C GLY A 380 -35.14 4.98 -9.50
N CYS A 381 -34.75 3.72 -9.33
CA CYS A 381 -35.41 2.57 -9.96
C CYS A 381 -36.23 1.75 -8.96
N ASP A 382 -37.54 1.99 -8.91
CA ASP A 382 -38.45 1.26 -8.00
C ASP A 382 -38.50 -0.25 -8.27
N THR A 383 -38.39 -0.67 -9.53
CA THR A 383 -38.35 -2.09 -9.88
C THR A 383 -37.12 -2.80 -9.30
N LEU A 384 -35.94 -2.16 -9.35
CA LEU A 384 -34.74 -2.70 -8.72
C LEU A 384 -34.90 -2.74 -7.20
N ARG A 385 -35.45 -1.68 -6.59
CA ARG A 385 -35.69 -1.64 -5.14
C ARG A 385 -36.64 -2.74 -4.67
N THR A 386 -37.73 -2.98 -5.40
CA THR A 386 -38.69 -4.06 -5.11
C THR A 386 -38.01 -5.43 -5.26
N LEU A 387 -37.18 -5.61 -6.30
CA LEU A 387 -36.42 -6.85 -6.50
C LEU A 387 -35.44 -7.09 -5.34
N ILE A 388 -34.65 -6.09 -4.94
CA ILE A 388 -33.74 -6.17 -3.78
C ILE A 388 -34.50 -6.58 -2.52
N LYS A 389 -35.61 -5.88 -2.21
CA LYS A 389 -36.42 -6.16 -1.01
C LYS A 389 -37.00 -7.58 -1.04
N ARG A 390 -37.43 -8.06 -2.21
CA ARG A 390 -37.93 -9.42 -2.39
C ARG A 390 -36.86 -10.46 -2.08
N ILE A 391 -35.64 -10.29 -2.59
CA ILE A 391 -34.51 -11.20 -2.34
C ILE A 391 -34.13 -11.21 -0.86
N GLU A 392 -34.06 -10.04 -0.24
CA GLU A 392 -33.74 -9.91 1.19
C GLU A 392 -34.80 -10.55 2.10
N THR A 393 -36.07 -10.57 1.67
CA THR A 393 -37.20 -11.11 2.43
C THR A 393 -37.37 -12.61 2.20
N LEU A 394 -37.44 -13.03 0.93
CA LEU A 394 -37.81 -14.39 0.54
C LEU A 394 -36.61 -15.32 0.36
N ARG A 395 -35.40 -14.77 0.20
CA ARG A 395 -34.15 -15.54 0.02
C ARG A 395 -34.18 -16.49 -1.19
N VAL A 396 -35.07 -16.22 -2.13
CA VAL A 396 -35.25 -16.94 -3.40
C VAL A 396 -35.15 -15.93 -4.54
N VAL A 397 -34.49 -16.34 -5.62
CA VAL A 397 -34.32 -15.53 -6.84
C VAL A 397 -34.60 -16.44 -8.04
N GLU A 398 -35.59 -16.09 -8.84
CA GLU A 398 -35.86 -16.81 -10.10
C GLU A 398 -34.79 -16.54 -11.16
N PRO A 399 -34.57 -17.42 -12.17
CA PRO A 399 -33.54 -17.22 -13.19
C PRO A 399 -33.63 -15.87 -13.93
N ASN A 400 -34.85 -15.44 -14.26
CA ASN A 400 -35.08 -14.15 -14.90
C ASN A 400 -34.82 -12.96 -13.96
N GLU A 401 -35.14 -13.10 -12.68
CA GLU A 401 -34.83 -12.10 -11.64
C GLU A 401 -33.31 -11.97 -11.44
N ARG A 402 -32.60 -13.11 -11.32
CA ARG A 402 -31.13 -13.18 -11.17
C ARG A 402 -30.44 -12.48 -12.31
N HIS A 403 -30.81 -12.84 -13.54
CA HIS A 403 -30.20 -12.29 -14.73
C HIS A 403 -30.54 -10.79 -14.91
N THR A 404 -31.76 -10.38 -14.57
CA THR A 404 -32.15 -8.96 -14.62
C THR A 404 -31.41 -8.14 -13.55
N LEU A 405 -31.27 -8.67 -12.32
CA LEU A 405 -30.48 -8.07 -11.24
C LEU A 405 -29.02 -7.85 -11.67
N THR A 406 -28.37 -8.90 -12.18
CA THR A 406 -26.98 -8.83 -12.65
C THR A 406 -26.80 -7.79 -13.76
N TYR A 407 -27.73 -7.73 -14.71
CA TYR A 407 -27.63 -6.81 -15.85
C TYR A 407 -27.90 -5.34 -15.47
N MET A 408 -28.62 -5.09 -14.37
CA MET A 408 -28.83 -3.73 -13.85
C MET A 408 -27.66 -3.26 -12.98
N LEU A 409 -27.03 -4.16 -12.22
CA LEU A 409 -26.01 -3.80 -11.23
C LEU A 409 -24.58 -3.91 -11.78
N ALA A 410 -24.25 -4.94 -12.56
CA ALA A 410 -22.88 -5.15 -13.05
C ALA A 410 -22.29 -3.95 -13.81
N PRO A 411 -23.06 -3.19 -14.62
CA PRO A 411 -22.53 -2.01 -15.31
C PRO A 411 -22.05 -0.89 -14.38
N ILE A 412 -22.52 -0.85 -13.12
CA ILE A 412 -22.08 0.12 -12.11
C ILE A 412 -20.65 -0.17 -11.63
N GLY A 413 -20.08 -1.33 -11.96
CA GLY A 413 -18.72 -1.71 -11.57
C GLY A 413 -18.68 -2.31 -10.16
N GLU A 414 -17.66 -1.94 -9.38
CA GLU A 414 -17.35 -2.60 -8.09
C GLU A 414 -18.52 -2.61 -7.12
N ALA A 415 -19.22 -1.48 -6.95
CA ALA A 415 -20.39 -1.39 -6.09
C ALA A 415 -21.53 -2.32 -6.54
N GLY A 416 -21.73 -2.43 -7.86
CA GLY A 416 -22.69 -3.36 -8.45
C GLY A 416 -22.34 -4.82 -8.19
N TYR A 417 -21.06 -5.19 -8.34
CA TYR A 417 -20.57 -6.55 -8.09
C TYR A 417 -20.74 -6.95 -6.63
N ILE A 418 -20.38 -6.06 -5.70
CA ILE A 418 -20.56 -6.26 -4.26
C ILE A 418 -22.03 -6.51 -3.95
N GLU A 419 -22.95 -5.71 -4.50
CA GLU A 419 -24.37 -5.87 -4.24
C GLU A 419 -24.95 -7.17 -4.84
N ILE A 420 -24.50 -7.58 -6.03
CA ILE A 420 -24.89 -8.87 -6.63
C ILE A 420 -24.44 -10.03 -5.72
N HIS A 421 -23.18 -10.04 -5.30
CA HIS A 421 -22.67 -11.08 -4.41
C HIS A 421 -23.35 -11.06 -3.04
N ARG A 422 -23.65 -9.86 -2.50
CA ARG A 422 -24.40 -9.72 -1.24
C ARG A 422 -25.79 -10.33 -1.36
N LEU A 423 -26.55 -10.00 -2.39
CA LEU A 423 -27.93 -10.46 -2.57
C LEU A 423 -28.00 -11.94 -2.91
N LEU A 424 -27.13 -12.43 -3.79
CA LEU A 424 -27.13 -13.83 -4.18
C LEU A 424 -26.55 -14.72 -3.08
N SER A 425 -25.60 -14.27 -2.25
CA SER A 425 -25.10 -15.08 -1.12
C SER A 425 -26.17 -15.41 -0.09
N MET A 426 -27.28 -14.65 -0.07
CA MET A 426 -28.45 -14.93 0.73
C MET A 426 -29.30 -16.10 0.22
N THR A 427 -29.11 -16.56 -1.03
CA THR A 427 -29.84 -17.72 -1.60
C THR A 427 -29.09 -19.03 -1.34
N LEU A 428 -29.80 -20.15 -1.49
CA LEU A 428 -29.26 -21.49 -1.26
C LEU A 428 -28.30 -21.93 -2.39
N ASP A 429 -28.59 -21.54 -3.61
CA ASP A 429 -27.84 -21.90 -4.83
C ASP A 429 -26.72 -20.92 -5.18
N TYR A 430 -26.19 -20.22 -4.17
CA TYR A 430 -25.09 -19.29 -4.35
C TYR A 430 -23.77 -20.01 -4.59
N HIS A 431 -23.22 -19.86 -5.79
CA HIS A 431 -21.85 -20.25 -6.12
C HIS A 431 -21.06 -19.04 -6.65
N PRO A 432 -19.99 -18.58 -5.97
CA PRO A 432 -19.24 -17.40 -6.38
C PRO A 432 -18.78 -17.43 -7.84
N ASP A 433 -18.33 -18.58 -8.33
CA ASP A 433 -17.89 -18.71 -9.73
C ASP A 433 -19.03 -18.67 -10.75
N GLU A 434 -20.24 -19.08 -10.39
CA GLU A 434 -21.41 -18.94 -11.26
C GLU A 434 -21.83 -17.48 -11.35
N VAL A 435 -21.85 -16.79 -10.21
CA VAL A 435 -22.13 -15.35 -10.16
C VAL A 435 -21.08 -14.54 -10.94
N ASN A 436 -19.79 -14.87 -10.80
CA ASN A 436 -18.72 -14.26 -11.58
C ASN A 436 -18.87 -14.52 -13.08
N ARG A 437 -19.30 -15.73 -13.48
CA ARG A 437 -19.62 -16.05 -14.88
C ARG A 437 -20.80 -15.21 -15.38
N LEU A 438 -21.86 -15.04 -14.58
CA LEU A 438 -23.00 -14.19 -14.92
C LEU A 438 -22.59 -12.71 -15.09
N ILE A 439 -21.72 -12.19 -14.22
CA ILE A 439 -21.18 -10.83 -14.32
C ILE A 439 -20.37 -10.65 -15.61
N LYS A 440 -19.49 -11.60 -15.93
CA LYS A 440 -18.68 -11.56 -17.17
C LYS A 440 -19.53 -11.72 -18.44
N ALA A 441 -20.67 -12.41 -18.34
CA ALA A 441 -21.59 -12.62 -19.45
C ALA A 441 -22.53 -11.44 -19.72
N VAL A 442 -22.40 -10.31 -19.00
CA VAL A 442 -23.16 -9.09 -19.29
C VAL A 442 -22.62 -8.47 -20.60
N PRO A 443 -23.46 -8.37 -21.65
CA PRO A 443 -23.03 -7.86 -22.94
C PRO A 443 -22.80 -6.35 -22.88
N PRO A 444 -22.02 -5.79 -23.83
CA PRO A 444 -21.80 -4.35 -23.94
C PRO A 444 -23.09 -3.56 -24.21
N HIS A 445 -24.13 -4.21 -24.72
CA HIS A 445 -25.47 -3.63 -24.84
C HIS A 445 -26.24 -3.78 -23.52
N LEU A 446 -26.33 -2.67 -22.79
CA LEU A 446 -26.89 -2.60 -21.45
C LEU A 446 -28.42 -2.82 -21.46
N ILE A 447 -28.99 -3.30 -20.36
CA ILE A 447 -30.41 -3.64 -20.30
C ILE A 447 -31.32 -2.41 -20.42
N SER A 448 -32.39 -2.50 -21.22
CA SER A 448 -33.37 -1.42 -21.39
C SER A 448 -34.57 -1.56 -20.43
N CYS A 449 -35.21 -0.46 -20.06
CA CYS A 449 -36.41 -0.47 -19.21
C CYS A 449 -37.54 -1.37 -19.76
N PRO A 450 -37.86 -1.36 -21.08
CA PRO A 450 -38.83 -2.30 -21.64
C PRO A 450 -38.41 -3.77 -21.46
N LYS A 451 -37.11 -4.08 -21.61
CA LYS A 451 -36.59 -5.46 -21.45
C LYS A 451 -36.64 -5.91 -19.99
N VAL A 452 -36.39 -5.01 -19.03
CA VAL A 452 -36.60 -5.27 -17.59
C VAL A 452 -38.07 -5.62 -17.33
N ARG A 453 -39.01 -4.78 -17.79
CA ARG A 453 -40.45 -5.02 -17.59
C ARG A 453 -40.93 -6.32 -18.21
N LYS A 454 -40.37 -6.72 -19.37
CA LYS A 454 -40.68 -8.00 -20.03
C LYS A 454 -40.12 -9.21 -19.27
N ARG A 455 -38.93 -9.09 -18.67
CA ARG A 455 -38.25 -10.21 -17.97
C ARG A 455 -38.80 -10.47 -16.57
N ILE A 456 -39.26 -9.42 -15.87
CA ILE A 456 -39.82 -9.52 -14.51
C ILE A 456 -41.17 -8.78 -14.40
N PRO A 457 -42.22 -9.22 -15.12
CA PRO A 457 -43.48 -8.49 -15.25
C PRO A 457 -44.26 -8.39 -13.93
N THR A 458 -44.17 -9.41 -13.07
CA THR A 458 -44.77 -9.41 -11.74
C THR A 458 -44.15 -8.31 -10.88
N ILE A 459 -42.82 -8.26 -10.74
CA ILE A 459 -42.15 -7.21 -9.96
C ILE A 459 -42.42 -5.83 -10.55
N ALA A 460 -42.33 -5.68 -11.88
CA ALA A 460 -42.51 -4.39 -12.55
C ALA A 460 -43.93 -3.81 -12.42
N SER A 461 -44.96 -4.66 -12.41
CA SER A 461 -46.35 -4.26 -12.19
C SER A 461 -46.60 -3.87 -10.73
N HIS A 462 -46.07 -4.64 -9.77
CA HIS A 462 -46.17 -4.33 -8.34
C HIS A 462 -45.39 -3.07 -7.94
N SER A 463 -44.28 -2.76 -8.63
CA SER A 463 -43.45 -1.58 -8.35
C SER A 463 -43.97 -0.30 -9.04
N ASN A 464 -45.10 -0.36 -9.76
CA ASN A 464 -45.67 0.76 -10.54
C ASN A 464 -44.64 1.48 -11.45
N CYS A 465 -43.78 0.73 -12.13
CA CYS A 465 -42.66 1.25 -12.92
C CYS A 465 -43.12 2.15 -14.09
N LYS A 466 -42.97 3.47 -13.95
CA LYS A 466 -43.40 4.49 -14.94
C LYS A 466 -42.29 5.45 -15.37
N CYS A 467 -41.02 5.02 -15.31
CA CYS A 467 -39.91 5.88 -15.68
C CYS A 467 -40.08 6.43 -17.11
N ILE A 468 -40.12 7.76 -17.24
CA ILE A 468 -40.08 8.52 -18.50
C ILE A 468 -38.81 9.35 -18.44
N PHE A 469 -37.93 9.16 -19.42
CA PHE A 469 -36.66 9.87 -19.51
C PHE A 469 -36.69 10.82 -20.70
N ASN A 470 -36.18 12.03 -20.52
CA ASN A 470 -35.86 12.92 -21.64
C ASN A 470 -34.43 12.58 -22.10
N LEU A 471 -34.28 11.89 -23.24
CA LEU A 471 -33.02 11.30 -23.66
C LEU A 471 -32.48 11.93 -24.96
N PRO A 472 -31.15 12.13 -25.07
CA PRO A 472 -30.51 12.51 -26.33
C PRO A 472 -30.75 11.50 -27.46
N GLU A 473 -30.61 11.95 -28.70
CA GLU A 473 -30.78 11.11 -29.89
C GLU A 473 -29.78 9.94 -29.88
N GLY A 474 -30.27 8.72 -30.15
CA GLY A 474 -29.47 7.50 -30.13
C GLY A 474 -29.28 6.82 -28.76
N VAL A 475 -29.81 7.40 -27.68
CA VAL A 475 -29.85 6.81 -26.33
C VAL A 475 -31.20 6.16 -26.07
N TYR A 476 -31.23 5.00 -25.41
CA TYR A 476 -32.48 4.31 -25.09
C TYR A 476 -32.78 4.28 -23.58
N PRO A 477 -34.08 4.22 -23.18
CA PRO A 477 -34.49 4.10 -21.78
C PRO A 477 -33.89 2.89 -21.08
N SER A 478 -33.19 3.12 -19.96
CA SER A 478 -32.55 2.10 -19.13
C SER A 478 -32.58 2.50 -17.64
N PRO A 479 -32.64 1.55 -16.70
CA PRO A 479 -32.47 1.86 -15.28
C PRO A 479 -31.16 2.60 -14.99
N LEU A 480 -30.11 2.34 -15.77
CA LEU A 480 -28.78 2.94 -15.62
C LEU A 480 -28.76 4.45 -15.86
N VAL A 481 -29.80 5.02 -16.49
CA VAL A 481 -29.95 6.47 -16.62
C VAL A 481 -30.02 7.13 -15.24
N HIS A 482 -30.61 6.47 -14.23
CA HIS A 482 -30.59 6.97 -12.85
C HIS A 482 -29.18 7.04 -12.26
N ALA A 483 -28.25 6.19 -12.71
CA ALA A 483 -26.85 6.23 -12.33
C ALA A 483 -26.02 7.24 -13.14
N ASN A 484 -26.67 8.08 -13.96
CA ASN A 484 -26.03 8.97 -14.92
C ASN A 484 -25.21 8.25 -16.01
N MET A 485 -25.62 7.01 -16.36
CA MET A 485 -25.04 6.24 -17.45
C MET A 485 -26.05 6.17 -18.60
N LEU A 486 -25.72 6.75 -19.76
CA LEU A 486 -26.59 6.85 -20.92
C LEU A 486 -26.26 5.77 -21.98
N PRO A 487 -27.05 4.68 -22.11
CA PRO A 487 -26.71 3.59 -23.02
C PRO A 487 -27.04 3.92 -24.49
N LYS A 488 -26.10 3.67 -25.40
CA LYS A 488 -26.29 3.91 -26.85
C LYS A 488 -26.83 2.69 -27.59
N ALA A 489 -27.68 2.92 -28.60
CA ALA A 489 -28.11 1.85 -29.51
C ALA A 489 -26.95 1.16 -30.25
N SER A 490 -25.85 1.89 -30.52
CA SER A 490 -24.61 1.38 -31.14
C SER A 490 -23.72 0.55 -30.20
N GLY A 491 -24.08 0.40 -28.92
CA GLY A 491 -23.24 -0.22 -27.89
C GLY A 491 -22.40 0.81 -27.12
N GLY A 492 -22.12 0.50 -25.84
CA GLY A 492 -21.40 1.38 -24.93
C GLY A 492 -22.26 2.44 -24.23
N VAL A 493 -21.61 3.26 -23.41
CA VAL A 493 -22.21 4.39 -22.68
C VAL A 493 -21.79 5.68 -23.38
N LEU A 494 -22.71 6.64 -23.54
CA LEU A 494 -22.37 7.98 -23.97
C LEU A 494 -21.57 8.63 -22.84
N GLU A 495 -20.26 8.73 -23.04
CA GLU A 495 -19.39 9.61 -22.25
C GLU A 495 -19.82 11.05 -22.54
N GLU A 496 -20.81 11.53 -21.80
CA GLU A 496 -20.93 12.96 -21.62
C GLU A 496 -19.75 13.39 -20.75
N ARG A 497 -18.69 13.91 -21.39
CA ARG A 497 -17.91 14.99 -20.76
C ARG A 497 -18.95 16.00 -20.34
N ALA A 498 -19.21 16.09 -19.05
CA ALA A 498 -20.31 16.86 -18.49
C ALA A 498 -20.34 18.26 -19.14
N ARG A 499 -21.20 18.43 -20.14
CA ARG A 499 -21.73 19.73 -20.49
C ARG A 499 -22.75 20.01 -19.40
N VAL A 500 -22.26 20.62 -18.33
CA VAL A 500 -23.14 21.29 -17.39
C VAL A 500 -23.79 22.42 -18.16
N THR A 501 -24.98 22.16 -18.69
CA THR A 501 -25.90 23.19 -19.13
C THR A 501 -27.05 23.22 -18.13
N GLN A 502 -26.94 24.20 -17.21
CA GLN A 502 -27.99 25.02 -16.57
C GLN A 502 -29.14 24.25 -15.87
N ASN A 503 -29.37 24.38 -14.55
CA ASN A 503 -29.57 25.64 -13.80
C ASN A 503 -29.26 25.47 -12.30
N GLU A 504 -28.22 26.16 -11.82
CA GLU A 504 -28.22 27.11 -10.69
C GLU A 504 -26.82 27.77 -10.62
N PRO A 505 -26.70 29.09 -10.44
CA PRO A 505 -25.49 29.83 -10.79
C PRO A 505 -24.42 29.68 -9.71
N VAL A 506 -23.40 28.87 -9.98
CA VAL A 506 -22.10 29.01 -9.31
C VAL A 506 -21.29 30.00 -10.13
N SER A 507 -20.92 31.12 -9.53
CA SER A 507 -20.17 32.22 -10.16
C SER A 507 -18.90 31.69 -10.86
N HIS A 508 -18.90 31.67 -12.19
CA HIS A 508 -17.76 31.28 -13.03
C HIS A 508 -16.50 32.11 -12.74
N GLN A 509 -16.66 33.34 -12.24
CA GLN A 509 -15.53 34.18 -11.85
C GLN A 509 -14.72 33.58 -10.69
N ASN A 510 -15.33 32.84 -9.78
CA ASN A 510 -14.61 32.27 -8.63
C ASN A 510 -13.85 30.99 -9.00
N LEU A 511 -14.38 30.19 -9.94
CA LEU A 511 -13.70 28.95 -10.34
C LEU A 511 -12.50 29.24 -11.24
N GLU A 512 -12.65 30.18 -12.20
CA GLU A 512 -11.52 30.67 -13.00
C GLU A 512 -10.49 31.38 -12.10
N ARG A 513 -10.92 32.27 -11.19
CA ARG A 513 -9.99 32.86 -10.20
C ARG A 513 -9.26 31.82 -9.37
N ASN A 514 -9.94 30.77 -8.91
CA ASN A 514 -9.33 29.78 -8.02
C ASN A 514 -8.38 28.85 -8.78
N CYS A 515 -8.69 28.49 -10.04
CA CYS A 515 -7.78 27.75 -10.90
C CYS A 515 -6.57 28.60 -11.31
N GLU A 516 -6.77 29.87 -11.65
CA GLU A 516 -5.68 30.81 -11.93
C GLU A 516 -4.83 31.07 -10.68
N SER A 517 -5.46 31.24 -9.52
CA SER A 517 -4.75 31.41 -8.24
C SER A 517 -4.00 30.14 -7.83
N PHE A 518 -4.54 28.96 -8.10
CA PHE A 518 -3.85 27.69 -7.83
C PHE A 518 -2.64 27.49 -8.76
N LEU A 519 -2.80 27.75 -10.08
CA LEU A 519 -1.66 27.70 -11.01
C LEU A 519 -0.61 28.76 -10.67
N GLN A 520 -1.04 29.95 -10.27
CA GLN A 520 -0.15 31.04 -9.86
C GLN A 520 0.61 30.67 -8.59
N LEU A 521 -0.07 30.13 -7.56
CA LEU A 521 0.58 29.66 -6.33
C LEU A 521 1.53 28.50 -6.58
N GLN A 522 1.21 27.60 -7.51
CA GLN A 522 2.11 26.51 -7.90
C GLN A 522 3.37 27.06 -8.59
N THR A 523 3.21 28.05 -9.46
CA THR A 523 4.31 28.73 -10.16
C THR A 523 5.15 29.58 -9.20
N ASP A 524 4.51 30.25 -8.24
CA ASP A 524 5.19 31.04 -7.20
C ASP A 524 5.98 30.14 -6.26
N LEU A 525 5.45 28.96 -5.90
CA LEU A 525 6.17 27.96 -5.11
C LEU A 525 7.41 27.46 -5.87
N GLU A 526 7.28 27.12 -7.15
CA GLU A 526 8.40 26.70 -8.00
C GLU A 526 9.47 27.79 -8.13
N ASN A 527 9.06 29.06 -8.28
CA ASN A 527 9.97 30.20 -8.33
C ASN A 527 10.65 30.49 -6.98
N ILE A 528 9.94 30.35 -5.86
CA ILE A 528 10.52 30.50 -4.52
C ILE A 528 11.52 29.39 -4.24
N THR A 529 11.22 28.15 -4.63
CA THR A 529 12.16 27.02 -4.53
C THR A 529 13.40 27.25 -5.38
N ALA A 530 13.24 27.67 -6.65
CA ALA A 530 14.37 27.99 -7.52
C ALA A 530 15.23 29.15 -6.97
N ARG A 531 14.61 30.20 -6.41
CA ARG A 531 15.34 31.30 -5.77
C ARG A 531 16.05 30.87 -4.48
N LEU A 532 15.47 29.95 -3.71
CA LEU A 532 16.12 29.39 -2.53
C LEU A 532 17.34 28.54 -2.93
N GLU A 533 17.22 27.74 -3.99
CA GLU A 533 18.33 26.97 -4.54
C GLU A 533 19.43 27.88 -5.12
N GLU A 534 19.06 28.98 -5.78
CA GLU A 534 19.99 29.98 -6.30
C GLU A 534 20.71 30.73 -5.16
N VAL A 535 19.99 31.14 -4.11
CA VAL A 535 20.58 31.78 -2.93
C VAL A 535 21.46 30.80 -2.16
N GLU A 536 21.07 29.53 -2.05
CA GLU A 536 21.90 28.48 -1.45
C GLU A 536 23.17 28.23 -2.28
N PHE A 537 23.07 28.24 -3.61
CA PHE A 537 24.21 28.13 -4.51
C PHE A 537 25.15 29.34 -4.41
N LEU A 538 24.62 30.57 -4.36
CA LEU A 538 25.41 31.79 -4.17
C LEU A 538 26.07 31.82 -2.78
N LEU A 539 25.37 31.39 -1.74
CA LEU A 539 25.93 31.23 -0.39
C LEU A 539 27.06 30.19 -0.36
N LYS A 540 26.88 29.03 -1.01
CA LYS A 540 27.95 28.01 -1.13
C LYS A 540 29.15 28.53 -1.92
N ARG A 541 28.93 29.36 -2.93
CA ARG A 541 29.99 29.99 -3.72
C ARG A 541 30.78 31.01 -2.91
N GLU A 542 30.12 31.89 -2.17
CA GLU A 542 30.81 32.89 -1.32
C GLU A 542 31.42 32.28 -0.05
N LEU A 543 30.85 31.20 0.47
CA LEU A 543 31.46 30.41 1.56
C LEU A 543 32.63 29.53 1.07
N GLY A 544 32.73 29.25 -0.23
CA GLY A 544 33.83 28.51 -0.85
C GLY A 544 35.16 29.28 -0.89
N ASP A 545 35.13 30.61 -0.72
CA ASP A 545 36.32 31.47 -0.66
C ASP A 545 36.89 31.64 0.77
N ILE A 546 36.34 30.95 1.77
CA ILE A 546 36.83 31.02 3.15
C ILE A 546 37.90 29.93 3.37
N PRO A 547 39.18 30.28 3.62
CA PRO A 547 40.23 29.29 3.81
C PRO A 547 39.94 28.43 5.04
N GLU A 548 40.20 27.12 4.88
CA GLU A 548 40.06 26.03 5.85
C GLU A 548 40.33 26.47 7.29
N THR A 549 39.27 26.79 8.03
CA THR A 549 39.35 27.04 9.47
C THR A 549 38.23 26.33 10.21
N GLY A 550 38.00 25.04 9.96
CA GLY A 550 37.35 24.12 10.90
C GLY A 550 35.99 24.53 11.52
N VAL A 551 35.29 25.53 11.00
CA VAL A 551 34.03 26.03 11.55
C VAL A 551 32.89 25.50 10.70
N GLN A 552 32.08 24.62 11.29
CA GLN A 552 30.85 24.14 10.68
C GLN A 552 29.73 25.16 10.94
N ILE A 553 29.38 25.98 9.94
CA ILE A 553 28.30 26.95 10.06
C ILE A 553 26.97 26.26 9.75
N VAL A 554 26.14 26.08 10.77
CA VAL A 554 24.76 25.56 10.64
C VAL A 554 23.81 26.74 10.54
N LEU A 555 23.27 27.02 9.36
CA LEU A 555 22.22 28.02 9.18
C LEU A 555 20.88 27.46 9.68
N ARG A 556 20.36 28.04 10.76
CA ARG A 556 18.97 27.83 11.24
C ARG A 556 18.13 29.05 10.85
N ARG A 557 16.90 28.82 10.38
CA ARG A 557 15.95 29.89 10.00
C ARG A 557 15.73 30.87 11.16
N GLY A 558 16.04 32.13 10.91
CA GLY A 558 15.81 33.30 11.75
C GLY A 558 16.27 34.55 11.02
N HIS A 559 15.68 35.72 11.29
CA HIS A 559 16.20 36.99 10.78
C HIS A 559 17.45 37.38 11.60
N TYR A 560 18.58 37.54 10.91
CA TYR A 560 19.84 37.95 11.51
C TYR A 560 20.29 39.27 10.89
N GLN A 561 20.82 40.17 11.72
CA GLN A 561 21.53 41.34 11.23
C GLN A 561 23.04 41.08 11.37
N ILE A 562 23.77 41.29 10.29
CA ILE A 562 25.24 41.20 10.27
C ILE A 562 25.77 42.57 10.69
N LEU A 563 26.58 42.60 11.75
CA LEU A 563 27.27 43.80 12.19
C LEU A 563 28.77 43.62 11.97
N TYR A 564 29.38 44.64 11.36
CA TYR A 564 30.82 44.71 11.14
C TYR A 564 31.40 45.81 12.02
N GLN A 565 32.11 45.44 13.08
CA GLN A 565 32.88 46.36 13.92
C GLN A 565 34.20 45.69 14.30
N ASP A 566 35.30 46.45 14.24
CA ASP A 566 36.66 46.07 14.66
C ASP A 566 37.11 44.68 14.17
N GLU A 567 37.00 44.45 12.86
CA GLU A 567 37.46 43.24 12.15
C GLU A 567 36.85 41.91 12.65
N ARG A 568 35.80 41.95 13.47
CA ARG A 568 35.10 40.75 13.94
C ARG A 568 33.65 40.72 13.51
N LEU A 569 33.30 39.63 12.82
CA LEU A 569 31.93 39.36 12.37
C LEU A 569 31.14 38.76 13.51
N THR A 570 30.06 39.43 13.93
CA THR A 570 29.20 38.95 15.02
C THR A 570 27.75 38.87 14.56
N LEU A 571 27.12 37.70 14.72
CA LEU A 571 25.70 37.47 14.41
C LEU A 571 24.86 37.68 15.67
N LYS A 572 23.98 38.69 15.66
CA LYS A 572 23.04 38.96 16.76
C LYS A 572 21.64 38.49 16.37
N ARG A 573 21.04 37.63 17.19
CA ARG A 573 19.65 37.15 17.04
C ARG A 573 18.70 38.20 17.63
N ILE A 574 17.74 38.66 16.84
CA ILE A 574 16.73 39.65 17.28
C ILE A 574 15.60 38.88 17.97
N TYR A 575 15.29 39.20 19.24
CA TYR A 575 14.06 38.81 19.91
C TYR A 575 13.18 40.06 20.00
N ASN A 576 11.95 40.00 19.51
CA ASN A 576 11.01 41.11 19.64
C ASN A 576 10.55 41.24 21.10
N SER A 577 11.01 42.29 21.79
CA SER A 577 10.24 42.99 22.82
C SER A 577 9.50 44.14 22.13
N PHE A 578 8.18 44.22 22.33
CA PHE A 578 7.31 45.26 21.76
C PHE A 578 7.69 46.67 22.23
N GLU A 579 7.59 47.65 21.32
CA GLU A 579 7.02 48.98 21.57
C GLU A 579 6.76 49.66 20.22
N VAL A 580 5.49 49.95 19.92
CA VAL A 580 5.12 50.98 18.95
C VAL A 580 4.63 52.15 19.79
N SER A 581 5.46 53.19 19.92
CA SER A 581 4.98 54.53 20.25
C SER A 581 4.38 55.14 18.98
N GLU A 582 3.22 55.76 19.11
CA GLU A 582 2.62 56.61 18.08
C GLU A 582 3.56 57.75 17.69
N GLU A 583 3.98 57.78 16.42
CA GLU A 583 4.14 59.00 15.60
C GLU A 583 4.26 58.65 14.11
#